data_AF-A0A9X0CL48-F1
#
_entry.id   AF-A0A9X0CL48-F1
#
_cell.length_a   1.000
_cell.length_b   1.000
_cell.length_c   1.000
_cell.angle_alpha   90.00
_cell.angle_beta   90.00
_cell.angle_gamma   90.00
#
_symmetry.space_group_name_H-M   'P 1'
#
loop_
_entity.id
_entity.type
_entity.pdbx_description
1 polymer ?
#
loop_
_entity_poly.entity_id
_entity_poly.type
_entity_poly.pdbx_seq_one_letter_code
_entity_poly.pdbx_strand_id
1 'polypeptide(L)'
;MLRGAAYYYQRDSVLRDPWDEKTKICGVSVHAKYGGWFAMRGLVIFKDILVPDLPKKDPVDVVQGDEKRIELLEKFNFHWKDWSFRDVVLLMLSIRRTEEVLCYLAG
;
A
#
# COMPACT_ATOMS: atom_id res chain seq x y z
N MET A 1 -7.14 7.73 -5.35
CA MET A 1 -7.04 6.64 -4.33
C MET A 1 -8.43 6.16 -3.95
N LEU A 2 -8.58 4.87 -3.66
CA LEU A 2 -9.81 4.29 -3.11
C LEU A 2 -10.06 4.93 -1.72
N ARG A 3 -11.13 5.72 -1.61
CA ARG A 3 -11.47 6.57 -0.46
C ARG A 3 -11.31 5.83 0.87
N GLY A 4 -10.34 6.24 1.69
CA GLY A 4 -10.18 5.79 3.08
C GLY A 4 -9.73 4.34 3.30
N ALA A 5 -9.57 3.53 2.25
CA ALA A 5 -9.30 2.10 2.40
C ALA A 5 -7.83 1.81 2.73
N ALA A 6 -6.91 2.46 2.03
CA ALA A 6 -5.47 2.31 2.22
C ALA A 6 -4.79 3.61 1.81
N TYR A 7 -3.73 3.97 2.54
CA TYR A 7 -2.89 5.10 2.17
C TYR A 7 -1.97 4.68 1.03
N TYR A 8 -1.88 5.47 -0.03
CA TYR A 8 -0.99 5.17 -1.16
C TYR A 8 0.23 6.08 -1.12
N TYR A 9 1.39 5.44 -0.94
CA TYR A 9 2.68 6.08 -0.85
C TYR A 9 3.30 6.12 -2.24
N GLN A 10 3.78 7.28 -2.64
CA GLN A 10 4.43 7.55 -3.92
C GLN A 10 5.80 8.19 -3.66
N ARG A 11 6.60 8.36 -4.71
CA ARG A 11 7.88 9.11 -4.64
C ARG A 11 7.67 10.49 -3.98
N ASP A 12 6.62 11.20 -4.36
CA ASP A 12 6.22 12.51 -3.80
C ASP A 12 5.76 12.46 -2.34
N SER A 13 5.58 11.25 -1.76
CA SER A 13 5.34 11.09 -0.33
C SER A 13 6.64 11.14 0.49
N VAL A 14 7.81 11.17 -0.14
CA VAL A 14 9.12 11.28 0.52
C VAL A 14 9.64 12.71 0.31
N LEU A 15 9.94 13.42 1.40
CA LEU A 15 10.43 14.80 1.31
C LEU A 15 11.87 14.85 0.81
N ARG A 16 12.74 13.98 1.33
CA ARG A 16 14.13 13.83 0.90
C ARG A 16 14.28 12.58 0.05
N ASP A 17 13.89 12.74 -1.21
CA ASP A 17 13.94 11.71 -2.22
C ASP A 17 15.39 11.26 -2.51
N PRO A 18 15.76 9.99 -2.25
CA PRO A 18 17.13 9.49 -2.46
C PRO A 18 17.35 8.92 -3.86
N TRP A 19 16.31 8.75 -4.69
CA TRP A 19 16.42 8.04 -5.96
C TRP A 19 16.80 8.99 -7.11
N ASP A 20 17.63 8.51 -8.04
CA ASP A 20 17.93 9.26 -9.26
C ASP A 20 16.66 9.63 -10.04
N GLU A 21 16.68 10.76 -10.74
CA GLU A 21 15.53 11.23 -11.56
C GLU A 21 15.09 10.21 -12.61
N LYS A 22 16.04 9.43 -13.14
CA LYS A 22 15.78 8.39 -14.15
C LYS A 22 15.13 7.14 -13.55
N THR A 23 15.22 6.95 -12.23
CA THR A 23 14.69 5.77 -11.55
C THR A 23 13.18 5.91 -11.39
N LYS A 24 12.44 5.03 -12.07
CA LYS A 24 11.00 4.95 -11.91
C LYS A 24 10.66 4.21 -10.61
N ILE A 25 10.04 4.93 -9.67
CA ILE A 25 9.55 4.38 -8.40
C ILE A 25 8.04 4.23 -8.47
N CYS A 26 7.56 2.99 -8.51
CA CYS A 26 6.14 2.68 -8.44
C CYS A 26 5.64 2.87 -7.00
N GLY A 27 4.51 3.56 -6.84
CA GLY A 27 3.86 3.70 -5.54
C GLY A 27 3.18 2.41 -5.08
N VAL A 28 2.93 2.32 -3.77
CA VAL A 28 2.29 1.16 -3.13
C VAL A 28 1.26 1.59 -2.09
N SER A 29 0.15 0.86 -2.00
CA SER A 29 -0.89 1.12 -1.00
C SER A 29 -0.67 0.26 0.24
N VAL A 30 -0.82 0.85 1.43
CA VAL A 30 -0.75 0.13 2.72
C VAL A 30 -2.05 0.32 3.49
N HIS A 31 -2.66 -0.80 3.88
CA HIS A 31 -3.89 -0.83 4.64
C HIS A 31 -3.58 -0.76 6.14
N ALA A 32 -4.27 0.11 6.88
CA ALA A 32 -3.97 0.36 8.30
C ALA A 32 -4.03 -0.90 9.19
N LYS A 33 -4.87 -1.88 8.84
CA LYS A 33 -5.02 -3.15 9.57
C LYS A 33 -4.19 -4.31 9.01
N TYR A 34 -3.90 -4.31 7.71
CA TYR A 34 -3.37 -5.49 7.00
C TYR A 34 -1.97 -5.25 6.41
N GLY A 35 -1.40 -4.07 6.59
CA GLY A 35 -0.16 -3.70 5.90
C GLY A 35 -0.34 -3.78 4.38
N GLY A 36 0.62 -4.42 3.71
CA GLY A 36 0.54 -4.73 2.28
C GLY A 36 -0.12 -6.07 1.96
N TRP A 37 -0.69 -6.79 2.94
CA TRP A 37 -1.34 -8.09 2.74
C TRP A 37 -2.78 -7.98 2.20
N PHE A 38 -2.94 -7.24 1.12
CA PHE A 38 -4.19 -7.15 0.38
C PHE A 38 -3.92 -6.89 -1.10
N ALA A 39 -4.96 -6.95 -1.90
CA ALA A 39 -4.93 -6.51 -3.30
C ALA A 39 -6.22 -5.78 -3.62
N MET A 40 -6.13 -4.73 -4.44
CA MET A 40 -7.31 -4.11 -5.03
C MET A 40 -7.88 -5.07 -6.08
N ARG A 41 -9.18 -5.39 -5.98
CA ARG A 41 -9.83 -6.35 -6.90
C ARG A 41 -10.58 -5.68 -8.05
N GLY A 42 -11.09 -4.48 -7.85
CA GLY A 42 -11.84 -3.75 -8.86
C GLY A 42 -12.60 -2.57 -8.27
N LEU A 43 -13.37 -1.92 -9.14
CA LEU A 43 -14.26 -0.82 -8.80
C LEU A 43 -15.67 -1.15 -9.31
N VAL A 44 -16.69 -0.93 -8.47
CA VAL A 44 -18.09 -1.02 -8.86
C VAL A 44 -18.62 0.39 -9.08
N ILE A 45 -19.21 0.64 -10.25
CA ILE A 45 -19.72 1.96 -10.64
C ILE A 45 -21.22 1.85 -10.88
N PHE A 46 -21.99 2.68 -10.17
CA PHE A 46 -23.43 2.85 -10.38
C PHE A 46 -23.64 4.16 -11.16
N LYS A 47 -23.95 4.06 -12.45
CA LYS A 47 -24.01 5.23 -13.35
C LYS A 47 -25.14 6.21 -12.99
N ASP A 48 -26.24 5.68 -12.46
CA ASP A 48 -27.47 6.44 -12.22
C ASP A 48 -27.64 6.85 -10.74
N ILE A 49 -26.64 6.56 -9.90
CA ILE A 49 -26.66 6.93 -8.48
C ILE A 49 -25.68 8.08 -8.25
N LEU A 50 -26.22 9.24 -7.92
CA LEU A 50 -25.45 10.42 -7.53
C LEU A 50 -25.52 10.63 -6.01
N VAL A 51 -24.35 10.72 -5.38
CA VAL A 51 -24.21 10.93 -3.94
C VAL A 51 -23.24 12.09 -3.67
N PRO A 52 -23.63 13.34 -4.00
CA PRO A 52 -22.74 14.51 -3.91
C PRO A 52 -22.22 14.75 -2.50
N ASP A 53 -23.07 14.49 -1.49
CA ASP A 53 -22.77 14.72 -0.08
C ASP A 53 -22.18 13.50 0.63
N LEU A 54 -21.78 12.45 -0.10
CA LEU A 54 -21.16 11.27 0.50
C LEU A 54 -19.85 11.68 1.21
N PRO A 55 -19.77 11.53 2.55
CA PRO A 55 -18.59 11.93 3.29
C PRO A 55 -17.34 11.25 2.76
N LYS A 56 -16.31 12.04 2.47
CA LYS A 56 -14.99 11.52 2.10
C LYS A 56 -14.23 11.22 3.39
N LYS A 57 -13.81 9.96 3.55
CA LYS A 57 -12.88 9.57 4.59
C LYS A 57 -11.48 9.50 4.00
N ASP A 58 -10.55 10.23 4.60
CA ASP A 58 -9.14 10.17 4.21
C ASP A 58 -8.51 8.86 4.71
N PRO A 59 -7.59 8.27 3.94
CA PRO A 59 -6.85 7.10 4.39
C PRO A 59 -5.93 7.49 5.56
N VAL A 60 -5.73 6.55 6.48
CA VAL A 60 -4.86 6.75 7.64
C VAL A 60 -3.40 6.60 7.21
N ASP A 61 -2.59 7.64 7.44
CA ASP A 61 -1.14 7.56 7.28
C ASP A 61 -0.54 6.70 8.40
N VAL A 62 -0.07 5.51 8.03
CA VAL A 62 0.48 4.49 8.94
C VAL A 62 1.98 4.27 8.76
N VAL A 63 2.59 4.89 7.75
CA VAL A 63 4.03 4.83 7.46
C VAL A 63 4.58 6.25 7.54
N GLN A 64 4.89 6.65 8.77
CA GLN A 64 5.32 8.00 9.09
C GLN A 64 6.85 8.14 8.97
N GLY A 65 7.27 9.24 8.35
CA GLY A 65 8.67 9.62 8.18
C GLY A 65 9.30 9.11 6.88
N ASP A 66 10.22 9.92 6.33
CA ASP A 66 10.91 9.61 5.06
C ASP A 66 11.60 8.25 5.10
N GLU A 67 12.30 7.92 6.19
CA GLU A 67 13.06 6.67 6.35
C GLU A 67 12.18 5.44 6.08
N LYS A 68 11.02 5.35 6.74
CA LYS A 68 10.09 4.22 6.56
C LYS A 68 9.40 4.23 5.21
N ARG A 69 9.14 5.41 4.64
CA ARG A 69 8.54 5.54 3.30
C ARG A 69 9.52 5.12 2.20
N ILE A 70 10.79 5.48 2.36
CA ILE A 70 11.90 5.01 1.51
C ILE A 70 12.00 3.50 1.62
N GLU A 71 12.11 2.96 2.83
CA GLU A 71 12.19 1.50 3.06
C GLU A 71 11.03 0.74 2.40
N LEU A 72 9.79 1.23 2.57
CA LEU A 72 8.60 0.67 1.95
C LEU A 72 8.70 0.65 0.42
N LEU A 73 9.07 1.79 -0.18
CA LEU A 73 9.14 1.94 -1.63
C LEU A 73 10.30 1.12 -2.22
N GLU A 74 11.45 1.05 -1.55
CA GLU A 74 12.57 0.21 -1.99
C GLU A 74 12.22 -1.28 -1.91
N LYS A 75 11.63 -1.74 -0.80
CA LYS A 75 11.19 -3.12 -0.68
C LYS A 75 10.15 -3.48 -1.74
N PHE A 76 9.21 -2.58 -2.03
CA PHE A 76 8.21 -2.82 -3.06
C PHE A 76 8.79 -2.81 -4.49
N ASN A 77 9.74 -1.93 -4.79
CA ASN A 77 10.26 -1.81 -6.16
C ASN A 77 11.39 -2.79 -6.47
N PHE A 78 12.24 -3.11 -5.49
CA PHE A 78 13.47 -3.89 -5.70
C PHE A 78 13.47 -5.26 -5.02
N HIS A 79 12.63 -5.46 -3.99
CA HIS A 79 12.62 -6.69 -3.18
C HIS A 79 11.24 -7.35 -3.06
N TRP A 80 10.26 -7.02 -3.92
CA TRP A 80 8.87 -7.46 -3.74
C TRP A 80 8.66 -8.97 -3.60
N LYS A 81 9.56 -9.78 -4.15
CA LYS A 81 9.52 -11.26 -4.12
C LYS A 81 9.75 -11.84 -2.72
N ASP A 82 10.43 -11.12 -1.84
CA ASP A 82 10.61 -11.55 -0.44
C ASP A 82 9.41 -11.23 0.45
N TRP A 83 8.43 -10.53 -0.11
CA TRP A 83 7.18 -10.10 0.52
C TRP A 83 7.32 -9.13 1.70
N SER A 84 8.53 -8.74 2.09
CA SER A 84 8.83 -7.96 3.30
C SER A 84 8.21 -6.56 3.28
N PHE A 85 7.96 -5.99 2.10
CA PHE A 85 7.27 -4.70 1.96
C PHE A 85 5.85 -4.72 2.56
N ARG A 86 5.26 -5.91 2.71
CA ARG A 86 3.89 -6.07 3.20
C ARG A 86 3.79 -6.00 4.72
N ASP A 87 4.92 -6.13 5.42
CA ASP A 87 5.03 -6.15 6.89
C ASP A 87 5.49 -4.81 7.51
N VAL A 88 5.58 -3.74 6.71
CA VAL A 88 6.07 -2.41 7.15
C VAL A 88 5.24 -1.79 8.28
N VAL A 89 4.01 -2.25 8.50
CA VAL A 89 3.16 -1.85 9.62
C VAL A 89 2.90 -3.06 10.52
N LEU A 90 3.02 -2.86 11.83
CA LEU A 90 2.71 -3.89 12.83
C LEU A 90 1.24 -4.32 12.69
N LEU A 91 1.02 -5.58 12.31
CA LEU A 91 -0.32 -6.12 12.09
C LEU A 91 -1.07 -6.21 13.43
N MET A 92 -2.16 -5.46 13.56
CA MET A 92 -3.01 -5.48 14.77
C MET A 92 -3.70 -6.83 14.99
N LEU A 93 -3.78 -7.66 13.94
CA LEU A 93 -4.16 -9.06 14.04
C LEU A 93 -3.01 -9.89 13.48
N SER A 94 -2.45 -10.78 14.32
CA SER A 94 -1.66 -11.93 13.88
C SER A 94 -2.56 -12.88 13.07
N ILE A 95 -3.03 -12.45 11.90
CA ILE A 95 -3.56 -13.37 10.90
C ILE A 95 -2.34 -14.05 10.32
N ARG A 96 -1.94 -15.17 10.95
CA ARG A 96 -0.92 -16.06 10.41
C ARG A 96 -1.43 -16.53 9.05
N ARG A 97 -0.71 -16.16 7.99
CA ARG A 97 -1.00 -16.66 6.65
C ARG A 97 -0.40 -18.05 6.53
N THR A 98 -1.08 -18.91 5.78
CA THR A 98 -0.59 -20.27 5.51
C THR A 98 0.47 -20.22 4.41
N GLU A 99 1.47 -21.10 4.50
CA GLU A 99 2.54 -21.23 3.49
C GLU A 99 1.96 -21.50 2.10
N GLU A 100 0.81 -22.18 2.02
CA GLU A 100 0.08 -22.44 0.77
C GLU A 100 -0.24 -21.15 -0.01
N VAL A 101 -0.76 -20.12 0.66
CA VAL A 101 -1.11 -18.84 0.01
C VAL A 101 0.14 -18.15 -0.55
N LEU A 102 1.28 -18.28 0.13
CA LEU A 102 2.55 -17.74 -0.35
C LEU A 102 3.05 -18.49 -1.59
N CYS A 103 2.97 -19.84 -1.59
CA CYS A 103 3.33 -20.67 -2.73
C CYS A 103 2.48 -20.31 -3.96
N TYR A 104 1.17 -20.10 -3.80
CA TYR A 104 0.29 -19.71 -4.91
C TYR A 104 0.62 -18.34 -5.51
N LEU A 105 1.17 -17.41 -4.72
CA LEU A 105 1.52 -16.06 -5.19
C LEU A 105 2.94 -15.95 -5.75
N ALA A 106 3.79 -16.95 -5.51
CA ALA A 106 5.19 -16.97 -5.92
C ALA A 106 5.43 -17.58 -7.32
N GLY A 107 4.42 -18.22 -7.91
CA GLY A 107 4.45 -18.72 -9.30
C GLY A 107 4.20 -17.62 -10.31
#